data_AF-A0AAV8YLJ3-F1
#
_entry.id   AF-A0AAV8YLJ3-F1
#
_cell.length_a   1.000
_cell.length_b   1.000
_cell.length_c   1.000
_cell.angle_alpha   90.00
_cell.angle_beta   90.00
_cell.angle_gamma   90.00
#
_symmetry.space_group_name_H-M   'P 1'
#
loop_
_entity.id
_entity.type
_entity.pdbx_description
1 polymer ?
#
loop_
_entity_poly.entity_id
_entity_poly.type
_entity_poly.pdbx_seq_one_letter_code
_entity_poly.pdbx_strand_id
1 'polypeptide(L)'
;MYPNRREPDLKIFKNLYDRLGETGSFCPERDSTGRPKTLNPDEEEEILVRVAENPELSTRRIAMETGIYRVSQKTLMPNGTS
;
A
#
# COMPACT_ATOMS: atom_id res chain seq x y z
N MET A 1 -10.98 -9.83 -37.96
CA MET A 1 -10.70 -8.40 -37.74
C MET A 1 -10.86 -8.13 -36.25
N TYR A 2 -9.94 -7.42 -35.58
CA TYR A 2 -9.99 -7.17 -34.13
C TYR A 2 -10.44 -5.72 -33.86
N PRO A 3 -11.75 -5.44 -33.80
CA PRO A 3 -12.23 -4.12 -33.45
C PRO A 3 -11.86 -3.85 -31.99
N ASN A 4 -11.37 -2.65 -31.67
CA ASN A 4 -10.86 -2.20 -30.35
C ASN A 4 -9.38 -2.45 -30.06
N ARG A 5 -8.56 -2.85 -31.03
CA ARG A 5 -7.10 -2.78 -30.85
C ARG A 5 -6.66 -1.31 -30.92
N ARG A 6 -6.24 -0.77 -29.77
CA ARG A 6 -5.51 0.50 -29.71
C ARG A 6 -4.05 0.20 -29.98
N GLU A 7 -3.49 0.82 -31.02
CA GLU A 7 -2.06 0.70 -31.29
C GLU A 7 -1.26 1.34 -30.14
N PRO A 8 -0.21 0.66 -29.65
CA PRO A 8 0.65 1.24 -28.64
C PRO A 8 1.35 2.47 -29.19
N ASP A 9 1.35 3.56 -28.41
CA ASP A 9 2.10 4.77 -28.74
C ASP A 9 3.61 4.46 -28.73
N LEU A 10 4.38 5.14 -29.59
CA LEU A 10 5.83 5.02 -29.70
C LEU A 10 6.53 5.28 -28.36
N LYS A 11 5.92 6.11 -27.50
CA LYS A 11 6.37 6.37 -26.13
C LYS A 11 6.45 5.10 -25.27
N ILE A 12 5.58 4.12 -25.50
CA ILE A 12 5.56 2.86 -24.73
C ILE A 12 6.86 2.10 -24.98
N PHE A 13 7.30 2.00 -26.23
CA PHE A 13 8.55 1.32 -26.59
C PHE A 13 9.78 2.04 -26.03
N LYS A 14 9.79 3.37 -26.08
CA LYS A 14 10.86 4.18 -25.48
C LYS A 14 10.96 3.93 -23.98
N ASN A 15 9.85 4.08 -23.25
CA ASN A 15 9.83 3.85 -21.81
C ASN A 15 10.22 2.43 -21.43
N LEU A 16 9.88 1.44 -22.26
CA LEU A 16 10.24 0.05 -22.04
C LEU A 16 11.76 -0.18 -22.19
N TYR A 17 12.36 0.43 -23.23
CA TYR A 17 13.79 0.40 -23.47
C TYR A 17 14.56 1.08 -22.34
N ASP A 18 14.13 2.28 -21.96
CA ASP A 18 14.75 3.07 -20.89
C ASP A 18 14.71 2.29 -19.57
N ARG A 19 13.56 1.73 -19.18
CA ARG A 19 13.42 0.90 -17.96
C ARG A 19 14.26 -0.36 -17.98
N LEU A 20 14.36 -1.04 -19.12
CA LEU A 20 15.20 -2.22 -19.25
C LEU A 20 16.67 -1.84 -19.04
N GLY A 21 17.11 -0.70 -19.58
CA GLY A 21 18.47 -0.18 -19.38
C GLY A 21 18.76 0.26 -17.95
N GLU A 22 17.79 0.91 -17.29
CA GLU A 22 17.96 1.51 -15.96
C GLU A 22 17.78 0.48 -14.83
N THR A 23 16.77 -0.38 -14.92
CA THR A 23 16.34 -1.28 -13.82
C THR A 23 16.46 -2.76 -14.15
N GLY A 24 16.75 -3.12 -15.41
CA GLY A 24 16.74 -4.51 -15.87
C GLY A 24 15.35 -5.14 -15.94
N SER A 25 14.29 -4.35 -15.76
CA SER A 25 12.90 -4.82 -15.70
C SER A 25 12.00 -4.02 -16.63
N PHE A 26 11.01 -4.70 -17.22
CA PHE A 26 9.93 -4.05 -17.97
C PHE A 26 8.82 -3.52 -17.06
N CYS A 27 8.79 -3.99 -15.80
CA CYS A 27 7.80 -3.54 -14.85
C CYS A 27 8.08 -2.07 -14.48
N PRO A 28 7.06 -1.20 -14.46
CA PRO A 28 7.21 0.09 -13.82
C PRO A 28 7.62 -0.12 -12.37
N GLU A 29 8.57 0.69 -11.89
CA GLU A 29 8.89 0.80 -10.48
C GLU A 29 7.59 1.13 -9.73
N ARG A 30 7.22 0.29 -8.76
CA ARG A 30 5.94 0.39 -8.04
C ARG A 30 5.99 1.42 -6.92
N ASP A 31 7.03 2.23 -6.90
CA ASP A 31 7.30 3.07 -5.75
C ASP A 31 6.55 4.40 -5.88
N SER A 32 5.77 4.68 -4.84
CA SER A 32 5.13 5.96 -4.51
C SER A 32 3.75 6.31 -5.07
N THR A 33 3.10 5.51 -5.93
CA THR A 33 1.70 5.81 -6.36
C THR A 33 0.62 5.49 -5.30
N GLY A 34 1.00 5.37 -4.04
CA GLY A 34 0.09 5.22 -2.90
C GLY A 34 0.63 5.95 -1.67
N ARG A 35 -0.26 6.35 -0.76
CA ARG A 35 0.12 7.00 0.51
C ARG A 35 1.22 6.18 1.19
N PRO A 36 2.41 6.74 1.44
CA PRO A 36 3.46 6.02 2.15
C PRO A 36 2.90 5.56 3.50
N LYS A 37 2.93 4.25 3.73
CA LYS A 37 2.63 3.65 5.04
C LYS A 37 3.87 3.80 5.91
N THR A 38 4.20 5.03 6.29
CA THR A 38 5.16 5.26 7.37
C THR A 38 4.38 5.11 8.67
N LEU A 39 4.37 3.89 9.19
CA LEU A 39 4.00 3.65 10.58
C LEU A 39 5.31 3.63 11.37
N ASN A 40 5.43 4.43 12.43
CA ASN A 40 6.63 4.38 13.27
C ASN A 40 6.61 3.09 14.12
N PRO A 41 7.76 2.46 14.42
CA PRO A 41 7.82 1.28 15.29
C PRO A 41 7.11 1.47 16.63
N ASP A 42 7.28 2.65 17.23
CA ASP A 42 6.66 3.03 18.50
C ASP A 42 5.13 3.10 18.41
N GLU A 43 4.61 3.57 17.26
CA GLU A 43 3.19 3.64 16.96
C GLU A 43 2.57 2.24 16.76
N GLU A 44 3.36 1.28 16.23
CA GLU A 44 2.91 -0.11 16.08
C GLU A 44 2.72 -0.77 17.45
N GLU A 45 3.71 -0.60 18.34
CA GLU A 45 3.71 -1.19 19.68
C GLU A 45 2.55 -0.64 20.53
N GLU A 46 2.30 0.66 20.45
CA GLU A 46 1.20 1.32 21.16
C GLU A 46 -0.19 0.79 20.71
N ILE A 47 -0.37 0.52 19.41
CA ILE A 47 -1.61 -0.10 18.89
C ILE A 47 -1.73 -1.53 19.40
N LEU A 48 -0.65 -2.31 19.38
CA LEU A 48 -0.66 -3.70 19.81
C LEU A 48 -1.00 -3.83 21.30
N VAL A 49 -0.45 -2.98 22.16
CA VAL A 49 -0.77 -2.92 23.59
C VAL A 49 -2.24 -2.61 23.80
N ARG A 50 -2.78 -1.56 23.14
CA ARG A 50 -4.19 -1.18 23.30
C ARG A 50 -5.16 -2.26 22.84
N VAL A 51 -4.86 -2.96 21.74
CA VAL A 51 -5.70 -4.07 21.28
C VAL A 51 -5.59 -5.28 22.20
N ALA A 52 -4.40 -5.56 22.74
CA ALA A 52 -4.23 -6.62 23.73
C ALA A 52 -5.03 -6.33 25.01
N GLU A 53 -5.09 -5.07 25.44
CA GLU A 53 -5.88 -4.63 26.60
C GLU A 53 -7.39 -4.64 26.34
N ASN A 54 -7.83 -4.28 25.12
CA ASN A 54 -9.24 -4.19 24.76
C ASN A 54 -9.51 -4.71 23.33
N PRO A 55 -9.74 -6.02 23.16
CA PRO A 55 -9.89 -6.64 21.84
C PRO A 55 -11.17 -6.23 21.10
N GLU A 56 -12.16 -5.64 21.77
CA GLU A 56 -13.39 -5.13 21.14
C GLU A 56 -13.24 -3.71 20.55
N LEU A 57 -12.05 -3.09 20.66
CA LEU A 57 -11.83 -1.78 20.07
C LEU A 57 -11.93 -1.83 18.56
N SER A 58 -12.96 -1.16 18.02
CA SER A 58 -13.08 -0.99 16.58
C SER A 58 -11.87 -0.23 16.00
N THR A 59 -11.42 -0.64 14.82
CA THR A 59 -10.37 0.03 14.03
C THR A 59 -10.55 1.55 13.91
N ARG A 60 -11.81 2.01 13.82
CA ARG A 60 -12.14 3.44 13.78
C ARG A 60 -11.80 4.17 15.08
N ARG A 61 -12.04 3.56 16.25
CA ARG A 61 -11.72 4.16 17.55
C ARG A 61 -10.21 4.27 17.73
N ILE A 62 -9.48 3.20 17.41
CA ILE A 62 -8.02 3.19 17.44
C ILE A 62 -7.47 4.31 16.54
N ALA A 63 -8.05 4.50 15.33
CA ALA A 63 -7.61 5.54 14.41
C ALA A 63 -7.87 6.97 14.92
N MET A 64 -8.94 7.19 15.68
CA MET A 64 -9.21 8.50 16.29
C MET A 64 -8.27 8.80 17.45
N GLU A 65 -7.85 7.77 18.18
CA GLU A 65 -7.01 7.89 19.37
C GLU A 65 -5.53 8.03 19.02
N THR A 66 -5.06 7.30 18.00
CA THR A 66 -3.64 7.30 17.58
C THR A 66 -3.36 8.12 16.33
N GLY A 67 -4.40 8.56 15.61
CA GLY A 67 -4.25 9.21 14.30
C GLY A 67 -3.88 8.26 13.15
N ILE A 68 -3.77 6.95 13.42
CA ILE A 68 -3.29 5.94 12.46
C ILE A 68 -4.46 5.36 11.68
N TYR A 69 -4.39 5.46 10.35
CA TYR A 69 -5.51 5.09 9.49
C TYR A 69 -5.67 3.57 9.32
N ARG A 70 -6.91 3.14 9.05
CA ARG A 70 -7.36 1.73 8.95
C ARG A 70 -6.49 0.82 8.07
N VAL A 71 -5.83 1.38 7.04
CA VAL A 71 -5.00 0.62 6.09
C VAL A 71 -3.67 0.17 6.71
N SER A 72 -3.16 0.89 7.71
CA SER A 72 -1.99 0.49 8.50
C SER A 72 -2.38 -0.51 9.60
N GLN A 73 -3.52 -0.32 10.27
CA GLN A 73 -4.01 -1.24 11.30
C GLN A 73 -4.28 -2.65 10.77
N LYS A 74 -4.80 -2.80 9.55
CA LYS A 74 -4.96 -4.12 8.90
C LYS A 74 -3.65 -4.87 8.67
N THR A 75 -2.53 -4.16 8.56
CA THR A 75 -1.21 -4.78 8.45
C THR A 75 -0.74 -5.32 9.80
N LEU A 76 -1.10 -4.67 10.90
CA LEU A 76 -0.78 -5.08 12.27
C LEU A 76 -1.71 -6.15 12.85
N MET A 77 -2.93 -6.26 12.31
CA MET A 77 -3.98 -7.18 12.77
C MET A 77 -4.17 -8.31 11.74
N PRO A 78 -3.29 -9.32 11.68
CA PRO A 78 -3.49 -10.48 10.82
C PRO A 78 -4.57 -11.36 11.45
N ASN A 79 -5.81 -11.17 11.00
CA ASN A 79 -7.01 -12.01 11.13
C ASN A 79 -8.22 -11.19 11.58
N GLY A 80 -9.33 -11.35 10.84
CA GLY A 80 -10.42 -10.39 10.78
C GLY A 80 -11.23 -10.20 12.07
N THR A 81 -11.75 -9.00 12.20
CA THR A 81 -13.04 -8.71 12.82
C THR A 81 -13.88 -7.93 11.82
N SER A 82 -15.14 -8.35 11.72
CA SER A 82 -16.13 -7.93 10.71
C SER A 82 -16.48 -6.45 10.78
#